data_AF-A0A3A8LF44-F1
#
_entry.id   AF-A0A3A8LF44-F1
#
_cell.length_a   1.000
_cell.length_b   1.000
_cell.length_c   1.000
_cell.angle_alpha   90.00
_cell.angle_beta   90.00
_cell.angle_gamma   90.00
#
_symmetry.space_group_name_H-M   'P 1'
#
loop_
_entity.id
_entity.type
_entity.pdbx_description
1 polymer ?
#
loop_
_entity_poly.entity_id
_entity_poly.type
_entity_poly.pdbx_seq_one_letter_code
_entity_poly.pdbx_strand_id
1 'polypeptide(L)'
;MNEVHPVKSVPRLLPACLSVWFLVACGVSAPGEDLPSPRLITQDFADGNDGYHSQGTLLHGTAYLAAYFANSTVLFEGRRRRAASRLEKGELVADMTLQVDGTTASLQPCTASGAQGATRACGLGVEGQGTCTPGTRVTMTSGGICHRDIPGSCAGEPVMRICSGERPCEYQGAGYLTTGAPSCGISACPSAYFTCPASGIYTVLAGASTPGNAWNLDLASDMGVFPATTQELRADKLVGLRLQTNSGAMTGPQLEVETVTNASQVAITESPGTWDPSGATFLYGVKVLDSDAQPLGRLCGSNPDPTAGSALAVPVRGLYDTAGNRTESTDAFTFGCDYAVIAKCYRWGYKPWLDGAQAGPTTKAHWSCTRMARADYCGKGTSYTHDGTPIRLWDGLSPTINAPPANPIPPAGVEFEAGWKPTGPACLSHWRWKTLEASCIGLSWPIYGSSGQVTNDCRYHPGEGCAAICDDAREAALIYGANVFNESASH
;
A
#
# COMPACT_ATOMS: atom_id res chain seq x y z
N MET A 1 -19.24 55.21 59.27
CA MET A 1 -20.70 55.46 59.34
C MET A 1 -21.08 56.38 58.21
N ASN A 2 -21.52 55.80 57.10
CA ASN A 2 -22.70 56.20 56.33
C ASN A 2 -22.80 55.26 55.12
N GLU A 3 -24.02 54.79 54.92
CA GLU A 3 -24.41 53.56 54.23
C GLU A 3 -24.17 53.63 52.71
N VAL A 4 -23.77 52.49 52.14
CA VAL A 4 -23.83 52.25 50.69
C VAL A 4 -24.68 51.00 50.47
N HIS A 5 -25.83 51.20 49.82
CA HIS A 5 -26.77 50.17 49.44
C HIS A 5 -26.20 49.21 48.37
N PRO A 6 -26.61 47.92 48.36
CA PRO A 6 -26.15 46.94 47.39
C PRO A 6 -26.91 47.05 46.06
N VAL A 7 -26.18 47.25 44.95
CA VAL A 7 -26.74 47.14 43.59
C VAL A 7 -26.79 45.66 43.21
N LYS A 8 -28.01 45.11 43.12
CA LYS A 8 -28.28 43.80 42.53
C LYS A 8 -28.22 43.91 40.99
N SER A 9 -27.25 43.23 40.41
CA SER A 9 -27.10 43.04 38.97
C SER A 9 -28.19 42.09 38.41
N VAL A 10 -29.02 42.63 37.53
CA VAL A 10 -30.01 41.91 36.72
C VAL A 10 -29.32 41.35 35.47
N PRO A 11 -29.37 40.04 35.17
CA PRO A 11 -28.94 39.54 33.87
C PRO A 11 -30.07 39.75 32.85
N ARG A 12 -29.73 40.45 31.76
CA ARG A 12 -30.58 40.65 30.58
C ARG A 12 -30.90 39.30 29.93
N LEU A 13 -32.18 38.99 29.82
CA LEU A 13 -32.72 37.99 28.91
C LEU A 13 -32.45 38.43 27.46
N LEU A 14 -31.64 37.65 26.73
CA LEU A 14 -31.54 37.69 25.28
C LEU A 14 -32.36 36.52 24.69
N PRO A 15 -33.05 36.74 23.56
CA PRO A 15 -33.97 35.77 22.98
C PRO A 15 -33.24 34.62 22.28
N ALA A 16 -33.85 33.44 22.38
CA ALA A 16 -33.44 32.21 21.74
C ALA A 16 -33.56 32.34 20.20
N CYS A 17 -32.41 32.33 19.53
CA CYS A 17 -32.27 31.96 18.12
C CYS A 17 -30.89 31.31 17.94
N LEU A 18 -30.76 30.08 18.43
CA LEU A 18 -29.66 29.18 18.10
C LEU A 18 -29.99 28.53 16.75
N SER A 19 -29.60 29.19 15.66
CA SER A 19 -29.47 28.55 14.36
C SER A 19 -28.26 27.63 14.41
N VAL A 20 -28.52 26.34 14.57
CA VAL A 20 -27.55 25.26 14.39
C VAL A 20 -27.17 25.24 12.91
N TRP A 21 -26.00 25.81 12.59
CA TRP A 21 -25.35 25.59 11.31
C TRP A 21 -24.79 24.17 11.31
N PHE A 22 -25.57 23.23 10.80
CA PHE A 22 -25.05 21.95 10.34
C PHE A 22 -24.15 22.22 9.12
N LEU A 23 -22.83 22.18 9.34
CA LEU A 23 -21.86 21.95 8.27
C LEU A 23 -22.06 20.53 7.77
N VAL A 24 -22.96 20.35 6.80
CA VAL A 24 -22.96 19.17 5.94
C VAL A 24 -21.76 19.34 5.01
N ALA A 25 -20.61 18.83 5.44
CA ALA A 25 -19.53 18.52 4.53
C ALA A 25 -20.05 17.38 3.62
N CYS A 26 -20.52 17.73 2.43
CA CYS A 26 -20.59 16.76 1.34
C CYS A 26 -19.14 16.34 1.04
N GLY A 27 -18.70 15.25 1.66
CA GLY A 27 -17.49 14.56 1.26
C GLY A 27 -17.69 14.07 -0.17
N VAL A 28 -17.03 14.72 -1.12
CA VAL A 28 -16.85 14.18 -2.45
C VAL A 28 -15.86 13.04 -2.28
N SER A 29 -16.36 11.81 -2.29
CA SER A 29 -15.55 10.59 -2.22
C SER A 29 -14.54 10.59 -3.36
N ALA A 30 -13.28 10.35 -3.05
CA ALA A 30 -12.26 10.10 -4.07
C ALA A 30 -12.67 8.86 -4.90
N PRO A 31 -12.47 8.84 -6.22
CA PRO A 31 -12.76 7.68 -7.04
C PRO A 31 -11.83 6.53 -6.63
N GLY A 32 -12.35 5.57 -5.87
CA GLY A 32 -11.59 4.43 -5.33
C GLY A 32 -12.14 3.81 -4.04
N GLU A 33 -13.10 4.46 -3.37
CA GLU A 33 -13.67 3.96 -2.09
C GLU A 33 -14.86 3.00 -2.22
N ASP A 34 -15.42 2.78 -3.41
CA ASP A 34 -16.63 1.95 -3.61
C ASP A 34 -16.36 0.46 -3.94
N LEU A 35 -15.13 -0.03 -3.74
CA LEU A 35 -14.91 -1.47 -3.73
C LEU A 35 -15.27 -2.00 -2.33
N PRO A 36 -16.17 -3.01 -2.21
CA PRO A 36 -16.46 -3.60 -0.91
C PRO A 36 -15.14 -4.03 -0.27
N SER A 37 -14.91 -3.64 0.99
CA SER A 37 -13.78 -4.12 1.77
C SER A 37 -13.64 -5.62 1.53
N PRO A 38 -12.49 -6.11 1.05
CA PRO A 38 -12.33 -7.52 0.73
C PRO A 38 -12.74 -8.30 1.98
N ARG A 39 -13.75 -9.17 1.83
CA ARG A 39 -14.13 -10.04 2.93
C ARG A 39 -12.87 -10.80 3.32
N LEU A 40 -12.54 -10.76 4.61
CA LEU A 40 -11.53 -11.61 5.22
C LEU A 40 -12.07 -13.04 5.14
N ILE A 41 -11.96 -13.62 3.96
CA ILE A 41 -12.17 -15.05 3.77
C ILE A 41 -10.90 -15.67 4.31
N THR A 42 -11.07 -16.64 5.22
CA THR A 42 -9.99 -17.54 5.63
C THR A 42 -9.22 -17.91 4.37
N GLN A 43 -7.90 -17.78 4.38
CA GLN A 43 -7.13 -18.56 3.43
C GLN A 43 -7.30 -20.00 3.87
N ASP A 44 -8.39 -20.63 3.45
CA ASP A 44 -8.52 -22.07 3.42
C ASP A 44 -7.40 -22.53 2.50
N PHE A 45 -6.25 -22.87 3.09
CA PHE A 45 -5.29 -23.73 2.46
C PHE A 45 -6.02 -25.06 2.26
N ALA A 46 -6.73 -25.14 1.13
CA ALA A 46 -7.44 -26.31 0.71
C ALA A 46 -6.42 -27.43 0.60
N ASP A 47 -6.47 -28.38 1.55
CA ASP A 47 -6.16 -29.79 1.29
C ASP A 47 -6.46 -30.74 2.48
N GLY A 48 -7.32 -30.36 3.43
CA GLY A 48 -7.75 -31.33 4.46
C GLY A 48 -6.61 -31.85 5.37
N ASN A 49 -5.43 -31.24 5.30
CA ASN A 49 -4.33 -31.37 6.26
C ASN A 49 -4.42 -30.18 7.23
N ASP A 50 -5.33 -30.28 8.21
CA ASP A 50 -5.35 -29.69 9.57
C ASP A 50 -4.63 -28.35 9.92
N GLY A 51 -4.31 -27.47 8.96
CA GLY A 51 -3.81 -26.11 9.19
C GLY A 51 -2.31 -26.01 9.43
N TYR A 52 -1.48 -26.88 8.85
CA TYR A 52 -0.02 -26.78 9.01
C TYR A 52 0.60 -25.69 8.11
N HIS A 53 1.40 -24.83 8.72
CA HIS A 53 2.17 -23.79 8.04
C HIS A 53 3.68 -24.00 8.23
N SER A 54 4.43 -23.82 7.13
CA SER A 54 5.88 -23.94 7.09
C SER A 54 6.58 -22.75 7.75
N GLN A 55 7.42 -23.03 8.74
CA GLN A 55 8.17 -22.00 9.43
C GLN A 55 9.46 -21.59 8.72
N GLY A 56 10.18 -20.63 9.29
CA GLY A 56 11.44 -20.16 8.75
C GLY A 56 12.38 -19.59 9.81
N THR A 57 13.66 -19.57 9.50
CA THR A 57 14.72 -19.03 10.37
C THR A 57 15.04 -17.58 10.07
N LEU A 58 14.85 -17.16 8.81
CA LEU A 58 15.16 -15.82 8.33
C LEU A 58 13.97 -14.86 8.50
N LEU A 59 14.23 -13.67 9.07
CA LEU A 59 13.23 -12.60 9.20
C LEU A 59 12.92 -11.94 7.84
N HIS A 60 13.94 -11.36 7.20
CA HIS A 60 13.80 -10.59 5.96
C HIS A 60 14.08 -11.41 4.69
N GLY A 61 15.07 -12.31 4.76
CA GLY A 61 15.65 -12.96 3.56
C GLY A 61 16.55 -12.03 2.73
N THR A 62 16.93 -10.88 3.28
CA THR A 62 17.82 -9.91 2.63
C THR A 62 18.57 -9.07 3.66
N ALA A 63 19.72 -8.51 3.29
CA ALA A 63 20.48 -7.57 4.11
C ALA A 63 19.97 -6.12 4.01
N TYR A 64 19.09 -5.83 3.04
CA TYR A 64 18.52 -4.50 2.82
C TYR A 64 17.20 -4.36 3.59
N LEU A 65 17.27 -3.78 4.79
CA LEU A 65 16.17 -3.79 5.76
C LEU A 65 15.09 -2.73 5.49
N ALA A 66 15.38 -1.75 4.64
CA ALA A 66 14.48 -0.63 4.37
C ALA A 66 14.54 -0.19 2.91
N ALA A 67 13.40 0.27 2.41
CA ALA A 67 13.25 0.95 1.12
C ALA A 67 12.56 2.30 1.37
N TYR A 68 13.17 3.39 0.92
CA TYR A 68 12.72 4.75 1.16
C TYR A 68 11.98 5.32 -0.06
N PHE A 69 10.86 6.01 0.19
CA PHE A 69 10.05 6.65 -0.86
C PHE A 69 10.70 7.94 -1.40
N ALA A 70 11.49 8.61 -0.56
CA ALA A 70 12.19 9.84 -0.92
C ALA A 70 13.19 9.58 -2.06
N ASN A 71 13.29 10.55 -2.98
CA ASN A 71 14.16 10.47 -4.17
C ASN A 71 13.87 9.25 -5.07
N SER A 72 12.64 8.73 -5.04
CA SER A 72 12.23 7.68 -5.94
C SER A 72 12.15 8.17 -7.39
N THR A 73 12.49 7.28 -8.32
CA THR A 73 12.40 7.57 -9.75
C THR A 73 11.77 6.42 -10.51
N VAL A 74 11.01 6.71 -11.54
CA VAL A 74 10.40 5.73 -12.43
C VAL A 74 11.07 5.77 -13.80
N LEU A 75 10.99 4.66 -14.53
CA LEU A 75 11.43 4.60 -15.92
C LEU A 75 10.20 4.81 -16.81
N PHE A 76 10.15 5.94 -17.51
CA PHE A 76 9.06 6.27 -18.43
C PHE A 76 9.65 6.62 -19.79
N GLU A 77 9.22 5.90 -20.85
CA GLU A 77 9.73 6.05 -22.22
C GLU A 77 11.27 6.08 -22.31
N GLY A 78 11.94 5.21 -21.53
CA GLY A 78 13.41 5.09 -21.52
C GLY A 78 14.15 6.18 -20.72
N ARG A 79 13.44 7.10 -20.07
CA ARG A 79 14.03 8.18 -19.25
C ARG A 79 13.64 8.04 -17.78
N ARG A 80 14.56 8.41 -16.91
CA ARG A 80 14.32 8.46 -15.45
C ARG A 80 13.59 9.74 -15.08
N ARG A 81 12.46 9.61 -14.39
CA ARG A 81 11.63 10.73 -13.95
C ARG A 81 11.44 10.65 -12.44
N ARG A 82 11.41 11.81 -11.77
CA ARG A 82 11.07 11.88 -10.35
C ARG A 82 9.62 11.42 -10.15
N ALA A 83 9.40 10.69 -9.07
CA ALA A 83 8.06 10.29 -8.66
C ALA A 83 7.93 10.45 -7.14
N ALA A 84 6.70 10.63 -6.67
CA ALA A 84 6.35 10.43 -5.28
C ALA A 84 5.83 8.99 -5.13
N SER A 85 6.50 8.17 -4.33
CA SER A 85 6.10 6.78 -4.13
C SER A 85 5.42 6.58 -2.78
N ARG A 86 4.52 5.61 -2.70
CA ARG A 86 3.83 5.23 -1.46
C ARG A 86 3.43 3.76 -1.49
N LEU A 87 2.96 3.26 -0.35
CA LEU A 87 2.24 1.98 -0.27
C LEU A 87 0.74 2.21 -0.09
N GLU A 88 -0.07 1.64 -0.97
CA GLU A 88 -1.51 1.66 -0.92
C GLU A 88 -2.06 0.23 -0.84
N LYS A 89 -2.67 -0.15 0.28
CA LYS A 89 -3.15 -1.52 0.53
C LYS A 89 -2.11 -2.63 0.22
N GLY A 90 -0.83 -2.33 0.47
CA GLY A 90 0.27 -3.28 0.19
C GLY A 90 0.79 -3.28 -1.25
N GLU A 91 0.21 -2.48 -2.15
CA GLU A 91 0.74 -2.22 -3.48
C GLU A 91 1.71 -1.02 -3.44
N LEU A 92 2.84 -1.10 -4.15
CA LEU A 92 3.62 0.09 -4.46
C LEU A 92 2.86 0.93 -5.48
N VAL A 93 2.88 2.25 -5.29
CA VAL A 93 2.29 3.21 -6.21
C VAL A 93 3.27 4.36 -6.38
N ALA A 94 3.40 4.90 -7.59
CA ALA A 94 4.26 6.02 -7.87
C ALA A 94 3.53 7.09 -8.70
N ASP A 95 3.49 8.32 -8.19
CA ASP A 95 2.96 9.48 -8.89
C ASP A 95 4.10 10.18 -9.63
N MET A 96 4.17 9.98 -10.94
CA MET A 96 5.15 10.62 -11.81
C MET A 96 4.71 12.04 -12.13
N THR A 97 5.56 13.04 -11.93
CA THR A 97 5.26 14.43 -12.33
C THR A 97 5.17 14.56 -13.84
N LEU A 98 4.04 15.09 -14.32
CA LEU A 98 3.84 15.42 -15.73
C LEU A 98 4.57 16.70 -16.09
N GLN A 99 5.09 16.76 -17.31
CA GLN A 99 5.66 17.97 -17.86
C GLN A 99 5.31 18.10 -19.34
N VAL A 100 5.24 19.33 -19.84
CA VAL A 100 5.14 19.55 -21.29
C VAL A 100 6.53 19.42 -21.89
N ASP A 101 6.69 18.50 -22.85
CA ASP A 101 7.95 18.25 -23.55
C ASP A 101 7.97 18.96 -24.92
N GLY A 102 8.94 19.83 -25.14
CA GLY A 102 9.19 20.49 -26.42
C GLY A 102 8.27 21.67 -26.74
N THR A 103 8.35 22.11 -28.00
CA THR A 103 7.58 23.22 -28.56
C THR A 103 7.15 22.89 -29.98
N THR A 104 6.21 23.68 -30.51
CA THR A 104 5.72 23.54 -31.88
C THR A 104 5.29 24.89 -32.44
N ALA A 105 5.14 25.01 -33.76
CA ALA A 105 4.73 26.26 -34.42
C ALA A 105 3.39 26.78 -33.88
N SER A 106 2.47 25.89 -33.53
CA SER A 106 1.17 26.22 -32.91
C SER A 106 1.26 27.01 -31.61
N LEU A 107 2.38 26.94 -30.89
CA LEU A 107 2.62 27.73 -29.69
C LEU A 107 3.20 29.13 -29.97
N GLN A 108 3.57 29.42 -31.21
CA GLN A 108 4.13 30.71 -31.60
C GLN A 108 3.01 31.72 -31.92
N PRO A 109 3.20 33.02 -31.68
CA PRO A 109 2.24 34.03 -32.10
C PRO A 109 1.95 33.96 -33.60
N CYS A 110 0.70 34.22 -33.99
CA CYS A 110 0.35 34.28 -35.40
C CYS A 110 0.93 35.55 -36.06
N THR A 111 1.71 35.37 -37.13
CA THR A 111 2.31 36.46 -37.92
C THR A 111 1.55 36.76 -39.21
N ALA A 112 0.80 35.78 -39.73
CA ALA A 112 0.00 35.91 -40.93
C ALA A 112 -1.41 36.43 -40.61
N SER A 113 -1.91 37.37 -41.41
CA SER A 113 -3.30 37.80 -41.37
C SER A 113 -4.22 36.65 -41.84
N GLY A 114 -5.26 36.33 -41.06
CA GLY A 114 -6.30 35.36 -41.44
C GLY A 114 -6.17 33.95 -40.84
N ALA A 115 -5.17 33.70 -39.97
CA ALA A 115 -5.13 32.46 -39.20
C ALA A 115 -6.33 32.40 -38.24
N GLN A 116 -7.20 31.40 -38.35
CA GLN A 116 -8.42 31.25 -37.54
C GLN A 116 -8.69 29.78 -37.21
N GLY A 117 -9.52 29.55 -36.18
CA GLY A 117 -10.02 28.23 -35.80
C GLY A 117 -8.98 27.32 -35.13
N ALA A 118 -9.38 26.08 -34.85
CA ALA A 118 -8.58 25.08 -34.13
C ALA A 118 -7.48 24.44 -34.99
N THR A 119 -7.56 24.56 -36.31
CA THR A 119 -6.67 23.90 -37.28
C THR A 119 -5.42 24.73 -37.61
N ARG A 120 -5.36 25.99 -37.16
CA ARG A 120 -4.23 26.90 -37.41
C ARG A 120 -2.93 26.41 -36.76
N ALA A 121 -1.79 26.76 -37.35
CA ALA A 121 -0.47 26.37 -36.87
C ALA A 121 0.21 27.47 -36.01
N CYS A 122 -0.55 28.30 -35.30
CA CYS A 122 -0.03 29.39 -34.45
C CYS A 122 -1.06 29.84 -33.40
N GLY A 123 -0.64 30.59 -32.39
CA GLY A 123 -1.50 31.34 -31.47
C GLY A 123 -2.34 30.49 -30.54
N LEU A 124 -1.90 29.26 -30.23
CA LEU A 124 -2.44 28.41 -29.18
C LEU A 124 -1.49 28.46 -27.97
N GLY A 125 -2.05 28.37 -26.77
CA GLY A 125 -1.31 28.13 -25.54
C GLY A 125 -1.49 26.69 -25.07
N VAL A 126 -0.61 26.22 -24.18
CA VAL A 126 -0.86 25.00 -23.42
C VAL A 126 -1.93 25.31 -22.39
N GLU A 127 -3.05 24.61 -22.47
CA GLU A 127 -4.12 24.68 -21.47
C GLU A 127 -3.80 23.78 -20.27
N GLY A 128 -3.30 22.57 -20.54
CA GLY A 128 -2.93 21.61 -19.51
C GLY A 128 -2.66 20.22 -20.07
N GLN A 129 -2.37 19.29 -19.18
CA GLN A 129 -2.25 17.88 -19.49
C GLN A 129 -3.35 17.10 -18.76
N GLY A 130 -3.68 15.93 -19.27
CA GLY A 130 -4.61 15.02 -18.61
C GLY A 130 -4.14 13.59 -18.67
N THR A 131 -4.71 12.79 -17.77
CA THR A 131 -4.42 11.37 -17.66
C THR A 131 -5.70 10.56 -17.80
N CYS A 132 -5.64 9.45 -18.52
CA CYS A 132 -6.78 8.56 -18.76
C CYS A 132 -6.32 7.11 -18.88
N THR A 133 -7.28 6.18 -18.77
CA THR A 133 -7.02 4.76 -19.00
C THR A 133 -6.81 4.50 -20.51
N PRO A 134 -5.68 3.93 -20.94
CA PRO A 134 -5.43 3.67 -22.36
C PRO A 134 -6.57 2.94 -23.07
N GLY A 135 -6.93 3.42 -24.27
CA GLY A 135 -7.98 2.82 -25.10
C GLY A 135 -9.41 3.22 -24.73
N THR A 136 -9.66 3.91 -23.61
CA THR A 136 -11.00 4.42 -23.30
C THR A 136 -11.35 5.63 -24.15
N ARG A 137 -12.65 5.84 -24.41
CA ARG A 137 -13.13 7.05 -25.07
C ARG A 137 -13.25 8.17 -24.03
N VAL A 138 -12.68 9.32 -24.33
CA VAL A 138 -12.67 10.51 -23.48
C VAL A 138 -13.39 11.64 -24.20
N THR A 139 -14.27 12.33 -23.49
CA THR A 139 -14.95 13.55 -23.92
C THR A 139 -14.38 14.72 -23.14
N MET A 140 -13.86 15.71 -23.87
CA MET A 140 -13.48 16.99 -23.30
C MET A 140 -14.47 18.06 -23.72
N THR A 141 -14.93 18.83 -22.74
CA THR A 141 -15.93 19.86 -22.93
C THR A 141 -15.82 20.89 -21.82
N SER A 142 -16.28 22.10 -22.07
CA SER A 142 -16.29 23.19 -21.09
C SER A 142 -17.71 23.53 -20.64
N GLY A 143 -18.52 22.51 -20.31
CA GLY A 143 -19.88 22.68 -19.78
C GLY A 143 -20.80 23.57 -20.62
N GLY A 144 -21.52 22.98 -21.58
CA GLY A 144 -22.47 23.68 -22.46
C GLY A 144 -23.87 23.07 -22.40
N ILE A 145 -24.84 23.68 -23.11
CA ILE A 145 -26.22 23.19 -23.19
C ILE A 145 -26.30 21.71 -23.64
N CYS A 146 -25.29 21.25 -24.38
CA CYS A 146 -25.16 19.89 -24.93
C CYS A 146 -24.46 18.88 -23.97
N HIS A 147 -23.82 19.33 -22.88
CA HIS A 147 -23.11 18.49 -21.90
C HIS A 147 -23.31 19.03 -20.48
N ARG A 148 -24.56 19.02 -19.99
CA ARG A 148 -24.91 19.58 -18.66
C ARG A 148 -24.33 18.79 -17.49
N ASP A 149 -23.94 17.54 -17.72
CA ASP A 149 -23.45 16.64 -16.68
C ASP A 149 -21.94 16.81 -16.42
N ILE A 150 -21.24 17.63 -17.22
CA ILE A 150 -19.81 17.90 -17.08
C ILE A 150 -19.64 19.41 -16.80
N PRO A 151 -19.04 19.79 -15.66
CA PRO A 151 -18.84 21.19 -15.31
C PRO A 151 -17.89 21.88 -16.29
N GLY A 152 -18.05 23.20 -16.45
CA GLY A 152 -17.15 24.03 -17.23
C GLY A 152 -17.82 25.32 -17.71
N SER A 153 -17.03 26.22 -18.29
CA SER A 153 -17.53 27.44 -18.90
C SER A 153 -16.58 27.95 -19.98
N CYS A 154 -17.06 28.80 -20.89
CA CYS A 154 -16.20 29.44 -21.87
C CYS A 154 -16.71 30.85 -22.24
N ALA A 155 -15.81 31.68 -22.73
CA ALA A 155 -16.12 32.99 -23.31
C ALA A 155 -15.17 33.31 -24.47
N GLY A 156 -15.64 34.08 -25.47
CA GLY A 156 -14.80 34.55 -26.57
C GLY A 156 -14.47 33.50 -27.65
N GLU A 157 -15.37 32.52 -27.85
CA GLU A 157 -15.25 31.45 -28.86
C GLU A 157 -13.90 30.72 -28.85
N PRO A 158 -13.50 30.10 -27.74
CA PRO A 158 -12.25 29.38 -27.70
C PRO A 158 -12.30 28.10 -28.55
N VAL A 159 -11.13 27.71 -29.02
CA VAL A 159 -10.87 26.45 -29.72
C VAL A 159 -9.87 25.64 -28.93
N MET A 160 -9.90 24.32 -29.11
CA MET A 160 -8.91 23.43 -28.50
C MET A 160 -8.35 22.40 -29.46
N ARG A 161 -7.14 21.91 -29.17
CA ARG A 161 -6.48 20.79 -29.84
C ARG A 161 -5.95 19.83 -28.80
N ILE A 162 -6.16 18.55 -29.03
CA ILE A 162 -5.75 17.49 -28.13
C ILE A 162 -4.63 16.68 -28.81
N CYS A 163 -3.54 16.54 -28.08
CA CYS A 163 -2.31 15.88 -28.51
C CYS A 163 -2.02 14.67 -27.62
N SER A 164 -1.51 13.58 -28.18
CA SER A 164 -1.11 12.40 -27.44
C SER A 164 0.21 12.62 -26.71
N GLY A 165 0.29 12.15 -25.47
CA GLY A 165 1.49 12.24 -24.65
C GLY A 165 1.77 13.64 -24.12
N GLU A 166 3.03 13.85 -23.74
CA GLU A 166 3.49 15.08 -23.09
C GLU A 166 3.81 16.22 -24.08
N ARG A 167 3.72 15.97 -25.39
CA ARG A 167 4.15 16.93 -26.42
C ARG A 167 2.98 17.71 -27.02
N PRO A 168 3.14 19.02 -27.24
CA PRO A 168 2.30 19.77 -28.16
C PRO A 168 2.40 19.20 -29.58
N CYS A 169 1.33 19.34 -30.36
CA CYS A 169 1.23 18.78 -31.72
C CYS A 169 0.66 19.79 -32.72
N GLU A 170 1.08 19.64 -33.97
CA GLU A 170 0.45 20.33 -35.10
C GLU A 170 -0.85 19.63 -35.53
N TYR A 171 -1.73 20.38 -36.21
CA TYR A 171 -2.96 19.82 -36.76
C TYR A 171 -2.64 18.69 -37.75
N GLN A 172 -3.25 17.52 -37.57
CA GLN A 172 -2.98 16.30 -38.35
C GLN A 172 -1.49 15.87 -38.36
N GLY A 173 -0.67 16.42 -37.45
CA GLY A 173 0.72 16.05 -37.28
C GLY A 173 0.91 14.83 -36.39
N ALA A 174 2.17 14.49 -36.11
CA ALA A 174 2.50 13.43 -35.17
C ALA A 174 1.92 13.74 -33.78
N GLY A 175 1.21 12.77 -33.22
CA GLY A 175 0.54 12.91 -31.93
C GLY A 175 -0.75 13.74 -31.94
N TYR A 176 -1.23 14.20 -33.09
CA TYR A 176 -2.55 14.82 -33.19
C TYR A 176 -3.65 13.79 -32.91
N LEU A 177 -4.55 14.09 -31.96
CA LEU A 177 -5.72 13.26 -31.69
C LEU A 177 -6.98 13.88 -32.31
N THR A 178 -7.29 15.12 -31.94
CA THR A 178 -8.51 15.80 -32.39
C THR A 178 -8.46 17.30 -32.13
N THR A 179 -9.42 18.04 -32.69
CA THR A 179 -9.69 19.44 -32.37
C THR A 179 -11.12 19.60 -31.89
N GLY A 180 -11.31 20.43 -30.88
CA GLY A 180 -12.63 20.89 -30.45
C GLY A 180 -12.94 22.28 -31.01
N ALA A 181 -14.13 22.41 -31.57
CA ALA A 181 -14.72 23.67 -32.00
C ALA A 181 -16.16 23.75 -31.47
N PRO A 182 -16.79 24.94 -31.48
CA PRO A 182 -18.19 25.10 -31.15
C PRO A 182 -19.07 24.18 -32.01
N SER A 183 -19.66 23.15 -31.40
CA SER A 183 -20.36 22.06 -32.12
C SER A 183 -21.89 22.21 -32.11
N CYS A 184 -22.43 23.08 -31.26
CA CYS A 184 -23.86 23.31 -31.11
C CYS A 184 -24.20 24.78 -31.43
N GLY A 185 -25.17 25.04 -32.32
CA GLY A 185 -25.48 26.36 -32.90
C GLY A 185 -25.90 27.49 -31.94
N ILE A 186 -25.88 27.26 -30.62
CA ILE A 186 -26.11 28.25 -29.57
C ILE A 186 -24.99 28.30 -28.50
N SER A 187 -24.00 27.40 -28.56
CA SER A 187 -22.89 27.35 -27.61
C SER A 187 -21.58 27.65 -28.32
N ALA A 188 -20.93 28.74 -27.90
CA ALA A 188 -19.59 29.15 -28.35
C ALA A 188 -18.46 28.27 -27.77
N CYS A 189 -18.79 27.19 -27.05
CA CYS A 189 -17.84 26.39 -26.31
C CYS A 189 -17.38 25.16 -27.09
N PRO A 190 -16.07 24.84 -27.08
CA PRO A 190 -15.54 23.70 -27.80
C PRO A 190 -15.86 22.39 -27.09
N SER A 191 -16.11 21.35 -27.88
CA SER A 191 -16.17 19.97 -27.40
C SER A 191 -15.39 19.06 -28.35
N ALA A 192 -14.76 18.02 -27.82
CA ALA A 192 -14.10 17.00 -28.62
C ALA A 192 -14.12 15.66 -27.91
N TYR A 193 -14.07 14.60 -28.70
CA TYR A 193 -13.91 13.24 -28.21
C TYR A 193 -12.69 12.60 -28.87
N PHE A 194 -11.98 11.77 -28.13
CA PHE A 194 -10.81 11.02 -28.61
C PHE A 194 -10.68 9.69 -27.85
N THR A 195 -9.78 8.83 -28.33
CA THR A 195 -9.40 7.60 -27.64
C THR A 195 -8.12 7.86 -26.86
N CYS A 196 -8.12 7.52 -25.56
CA CYS A 196 -7.00 7.71 -24.69
C CYS A 196 -5.72 7.04 -25.26
N PRO A 197 -4.60 7.77 -25.40
CA PRO A 197 -3.36 7.23 -25.93
C PRO A 197 -2.82 6.04 -25.11
N ALA A 198 -1.96 5.23 -25.73
CA ALA A 198 -1.30 4.10 -25.06
C ALA A 198 -0.44 4.52 -23.86
N SER A 199 0.08 5.75 -23.88
CA SER A 199 0.82 6.34 -22.75
C SER A 199 -0.07 6.71 -21.57
N GLY A 200 -1.39 6.79 -21.75
CA GLY A 200 -2.35 7.28 -20.76
C GLY A 200 -2.33 8.80 -20.57
N ILE A 201 -1.46 9.53 -21.29
CA ILE A 201 -1.26 10.98 -21.14
C ILE A 201 -1.72 11.69 -22.41
N TYR A 202 -2.31 12.87 -22.27
CA TYR A 202 -2.57 13.79 -23.38
C TYR A 202 -2.28 15.24 -22.97
N THR A 203 -1.96 16.07 -23.96
CA THR A 203 -1.71 17.51 -23.81
C THR A 203 -2.78 18.29 -24.57
N VAL A 204 -3.35 19.31 -23.94
CA VAL A 204 -4.39 20.16 -24.54
C VAL A 204 -3.82 21.53 -24.82
N LEU A 205 -4.02 21.98 -26.06
CA LEU A 205 -3.75 23.34 -26.49
C LEU A 205 -5.06 24.09 -26.64
N ALA A 206 -5.10 25.36 -26.27
CA ALA A 206 -6.29 26.20 -26.40
C ALA A 206 -5.94 27.63 -26.83
N GLY A 207 -6.93 28.33 -27.38
CA GLY A 207 -6.81 29.72 -27.81
C GLY A 207 -8.14 30.29 -28.28
N ALA A 208 -8.23 31.61 -28.44
CA ALA A 208 -9.38 32.23 -29.12
C ALA A 208 -9.51 31.71 -30.56
N SER A 209 -10.73 31.56 -31.09
CA SER A 209 -10.94 31.20 -32.50
C SER A 209 -10.26 32.18 -33.46
N THR A 210 -10.32 33.48 -33.17
CA THR A 210 -9.54 34.52 -33.86
C THR A 210 -8.38 34.96 -32.97
N PRO A 211 -7.11 34.78 -33.39
CA PRO A 211 -5.94 35.21 -32.63
C PRO A 211 -6.01 36.68 -32.22
N GLY A 212 -5.68 36.97 -30.95
CA GLY A 212 -5.69 38.32 -30.39
C GLY A 212 -7.00 38.72 -29.70
N ASN A 213 -8.10 38.00 -29.93
CA ASN A 213 -9.35 38.25 -29.19
C ASN A 213 -9.24 37.78 -27.73
N ALA A 214 -9.98 38.43 -26.83
CA ALA A 214 -10.12 37.98 -25.45
C ALA A 214 -10.95 36.70 -25.40
N TRP A 215 -10.53 35.74 -24.57
CA TRP A 215 -11.18 34.45 -24.40
C TRP A 215 -10.92 33.89 -22.99
N ASN A 216 -11.78 32.96 -22.56
CA ASN A 216 -11.57 32.13 -21.38
C ASN A 216 -12.12 30.72 -21.65
N LEU A 217 -11.51 29.71 -21.04
CA LEU A 217 -11.90 28.33 -21.20
C LEU A 217 -11.67 27.58 -19.88
N ASP A 218 -12.73 26.98 -19.35
CA ASP A 218 -12.69 26.09 -18.20
C ASP A 218 -13.12 24.69 -18.67
N LEU A 219 -12.13 23.85 -18.94
CA LEU A 219 -12.29 22.52 -19.52
C LEU A 219 -12.33 21.43 -18.46
N ALA A 220 -13.20 20.45 -18.69
CA ALA A 220 -13.24 19.21 -17.93
C ALA A 220 -13.24 17.99 -18.87
N SER A 221 -12.87 16.86 -18.28
CA SER A 221 -12.93 15.55 -18.91
C SER A 221 -14.01 14.71 -18.23
N ASP A 222 -14.76 13.92 -19.00
CA ASP A 222 -15.72 12.94 -18.45
C ASP A 222 -15.03 11.74 -17.78
N MET A 223 -13.82 11.42 -18.22
CA MET A 223 -13.03 10.27 -17.80
C MET A 223 -11.60 10.69 -17.50
N GLY A 224 -11.01 10.07 -16.48
CA GLY A 224 -9.65 10.40 -16.05
C GLY A 224 -9.56 11.71 -15.28
N VAL A 225 -8.42 12.38 -15.36
CA VAL A 225 -8.15 13.62 -14.61
C VAL A 225 -7.66 14.70 -15.57
N PHE A 226 -8.29 15.87 -15.52
CA PHE A 226 -7.85 17.08 -16.20
C PHE A 226 -8.25 18.33 -15.40
N PRO A 227 -7.36 19.31 -15.20
CA PRO A 227 -5.92 19.24 -15.48
C PRO A 227 -5.24 18.27 -14.50
N ALA A 228 -4.34 17.44 -15.02
CA ALA A 228 -3.49 16.57 -14.22
C ALA A 228 -2.08 17.15 -14.14
N THR A 229 -1.47 17.05 -12.96
CA THR A 229 -0.06 17.41 -12.71
C THR A 229 0.82 16.19 -12.50
N THR A 230 0.21 15.02 -12.31
CA THR A 230 0.89 13.74 -12.10
C THR A 230 0.18 12.62 -12.84
N GLN A 231 0.92 11.56 -13.17
CA GLN A 231 0.42 10.29 -13.67
C GLN A 231 0.71 9.23 -12.62
N GLU A 232 -0.34 8.62 -12.09
CA GLU A 232 -0.20 7.48 -11.19
C GLU A 232 0.22 6.24 -11.98
N LEU A 233 1.26 5.56 -11.48
CA LEU A 233 1.80 4.31 -12.01
C LEU A 233 1.61 3.20 -10.99
N ARG A 234 1.12 2.05 -11.47
CA ARG A 234 0.78 0.84 -10.70
C ARG A 234 1.20 -0.41 -11.47
N ALA A 235 1.21 -1.56 -10.79
CA ALA A 235 1.47 -2.86 -11.40
C ALA A 235 2.70 -2.87 -12.35
N ASP A 236 2.52 -3.32 -13.60
CA ASP A 236 3.58 -3.41 -14.63
C ASP A 236 4.22 -2.06 -14.98
N LYS A 237 3.51 -0.95 -14.78
CA LYS A 237 4.05 0.41 -15.00
C LYS A 237 5.10 0.81 -13.96
N LEU A 238 5.27 0.03 -12.89
CA LEU A 238 6.34 0.21 -11.92
C LEU A 238 7.62 -0.54 -12.26
N VAL A 239 7.66 -1.31 -13.37
CA VAL A 239 8.93 -1.90 -13.82
C VAL A 239 9.93 -0.78 -14.10
N GLY A 240 11.08 -0.87 -13.44
CA GLY A 240 12.08 0.16 -13.41
C GLY A 240 11.94 1.16 -12.26
N LEU A 241 10.93 1.12 -11.37
CA LEU A 241 10.90 1.98 -10.17
C LEU A 241 12.18 1.80 -9.35
N ARG A 242 12.83 2.91 -9.00
CA ARG A 242 14.02 2.96 -8.12
C ARG A 242 13.69 3.59 -6.78
N LEU A 243 14.13 2.91 -5.73
CA LEU A 243 14.03 3.32 -4.32
C LEU A 243 15.43 3.32 -3.69
N GLN A 244 15.64 4.14 -2.67
CA GLN A 244 16.90 4.19 -1.92
C GLN A 244 16.87 3.21 -0.75
N THR A 245 18.03 2.67 -0.36
CA THR A 245 18.14 1.80 0.83
C THR A 245 18.43 2.59 2.11
N ASN A 246 18.72 3.89 2.00
CA ASN A 246 19.08 4.76 3.11
C ASN A 246 18.28 6.07 3.03
N SER A 247 17.91 6.61 4.20
CA SER A 247 17.19 7.89 4.30
C SER A 247 18.00 9.02 3.71
N GLY A 248 17.45 9.74 2.73
CA GLY A 248 18.01 10.98 2.19
C GLY A 248 19.32 10.85 1.40
N ALA A 249 19.88 9.65 1.26
CA ALA A 249 21.10 9.45 0.50
C ALA A 249 20.78 9.45 -1.01
N MET A 250 21.47 10.29 -1.78
CA MET A 250 21.53 10.17 -3.24
C MET A 250 22.64 9.19 -3.67
N THR A 251 23.49 8.78 -2.72
CA THR A 251 24.65 7.91 -2.92
C THR A 251 24.50 6.65 -2.08
N GLY A 252 24.83 5.50 -2.67
CA GLY A 252 24.69 4.19 -2.04
C GLY A 252 23.83 3.25 -2.88
N PRO A 253 23.61 2.02 -2.38
CA PRO A 253 22.86 1.03 -3.11
C PRO A 253 21.40 1.47 -3.37
N GLN A 254 20.89 1.09 -4.54
CA GLN A 254 19.51 1.37 -4.94
C GLN A 254 18.76 0.07 -5.16
N LEU A 255 17.46 0.08 -4.91
CA LEU A 255 16.56 -1.02 -5.23
C LEU A 255 15.81 -0.66 -6.50
N GLU A 256 15.90 -1.49 -7.53
CA GLU A 256 15.15 -1.31 -8.77
C GLU A 256 14.17 -2.47 -8.97
N VAL A 257 12.90 -2.15 -9.18
CA VAL A 257 11.86 -3.13 -9.53
C VAL A 257 12.15 -3.67 -10.93
N GLU A 258 12.37 -4.98 -11.04
CA GLU A 258 12.63 -5.70 -12.27
C GLU A 258 11.34 -6.32 -12.83
N THR A 259 10.52 -6.89 -11.96
CA THR A 259 9.24 -7.50 -12.32
C THR A 259 8.18 -7.19 -11.28
N VAL A 260 6.92 -7.17 -11.71
CA VAL A 260 5.74 -7.06 -10.84
C VAL A 260 4.80 -8.20 -11.21
N THR A 261 4.32 -8.93 -10.20
CA THR A 261 3.47 -10.11 -10.40
C THR A 261 2.32 -10.07 -9.40
N ASN A 262 1.09 -10.29 -9.87
CA ASN A 262 -0.04 -10.40 -8.95
C ASN A 262 0.07 -11.72 -8.18
N ALA A 263 -0.09 -11.66 -6.87
CA ALA A 263 0.10 -12.82 -5.99
C ALA A 263 -0.94 -13.94 -6.21
N SER A 264 -2.06 -13.67 -6.89
CA SER A 264 -3.02 -14.71 -7.31
C SER A 264 -2.46 -15.64 -8.40
N GLN A 265 -1.37 -15.24 -9.06
CA GLN A 265 -0.72 -16.00 -10.13
C GLN A 265 0.53 -16.75 -9.64
N VAL A 266 0.91 -16.60 -8.37
CA VAL A 266 2.13 -17.19 -7.81
C VAL A 266 1.74 -18.41 -6.96
N ALA A 267 2.20 -19.59 -7.38
CA ALA A 267 2.05 -20.81 -6.58
C ALA A 267 2.97 -20.77 -5.35
N ILE A 268 2.53 -21.39 -4.26
CA ILE A 268 3.34 -21.53 -3.06
C ILE A 268 4.20 -22.79 -3.18
N THR A 269 5.50 -22.67 -2.97
CA THR A 269 6.43 -23.82 -3.05
C THR A 269 6.28 -24.78 -1.87
N GLU A 270 5.94 -24.26 -0.69
CA GLU A 270 5.95 -25.00 0.59
C GLU A 270 4.58 -25.61 0.95
N SER A 271 3.52 -25.25 0.24
CA SER A 271 2.14 -25.70 0.51
C SER A 271 1.31 -25.58 -0.76
N PRO A 272 0.32 -26.46 -1.01
CA PRO A 272 -0.62 -26.31 -2.10
C PRO A 272 -1.35 -24.95 -2.06
N GLY A 273 -1.57 -24.36 -3.24
CA GLY A 273 -2.33 -23.12 -3.40
C GLY A 273 -1.54 -21.95 -3.98
N THR A 274 -2.20 -20.79 -4.03
CA THR A 274 -1.65 -19.53 -4.54
C THR A 274 -1.32 -18.58 -3.39
N TRP A 275 -0.31 -17.73 -3.57
CA TRP A 275 0.22 -16.85 -2.53
C TRP A 275 -0.86 -15.91 -1.94
N ASP A 276 -1.70 -15.29 -2.77
CA ASP A 276 -2.88 -14.57 -2.30
C ASP A 276 -4.00 -14.59 -3.36
N PRO A 277 -5.03 -15.44 -3.21
CA PRO A 277 -6.09 -15.60 -4.20
C PRO A 277 -6.99 -14.37 -4.34
N SER A 278 -6.96 -13.43 -3.38
CA SER A 278 -7.79 -12.21 -3.45
C SER A 278 -7.38 -11.27 -4.58
N GLY A 279 -6.17 -11.42 -5.12
CA GLY A 279 -5.61 -10.53 -6.14
C GLY A 279 -5.22 -9.14 -5.63
N ALA A 280 -5.37 -8.87 -4.33
CA ALA A 280 -5.05 -7.58 -3.73
C ALA A 280 -3.55 -7.37 -3.45
N THR A 281 -2.74 -8.45 -3.50
CA THR A 281 -1.30 -8.36 -3.26
C THR A 281 -0.51 -8.47 -4.55
N PHE A 282 0.54 -7.66 -4.65
CA PHE A 282 1.55 -7.74 -5.69
C PHE A 282 2.90 -8.09 -5.08
N LEU A 283 3.66 -8.91 -5.81
CA LEU A 283 5.01 -9.33 -5.50
C LEU A 283 5.98 -8.74 -6.52
N TYR A 284 7.20 -8.46 -6.07
CA TYR A 284 8.17 -7.69 -6.85
C TYR A 284 9.47 -8.48 -6.96
N GLY A 285 9.93 -8.70 -8.18
CA GLY A 285 11.34 -9.02 -8.42
C GLY A 285 12.14 -7.72 -8.30
N VAL A 286 13.11 -7.68 -7.40
CA VAL A 286 13.89 -6.46 -7.13
C VAL A 286 15.37 -6.76 -7.31
N LYS A 287 16.06 -5.96 -8.12
CA LYS A 287 17.51 -5.97 -8.23
C LYS A 287 18.11 -4.90 -7.33
N VAL A 288 19.27 -5.20 -6.79
CA VAL A 288 20.08 -4.26 -6.04
C VAL A 288 21.13 -3.70 -6.98
N LEU A 289 21.27 -2.38 -6.98
CA LEU A 289 22.28 -1.65 -7.75
C LEU A 289 23.27 -0.99 -6.81
N ASP A 290 24.50 -0.78 -7.28
CA ASP A 290 25.46 0.11 -6.62
C ASP A 290 25.18 1.59 -6.93
N SER A 291 26.08 2.48 -6.49
CA SER A 291 25.99 3.92 -6.74
C SER A 291 26.09 4.32 -8.21
N ASP A 292 26.71 3.48 -9.05
CA ASP A 292 26.89 3.69 -10.49
C ASP A 292 25.79 2.98 -11.31
N ALA A 293 24.73 2.55 -10.62
CA ALA A 293 23.60 1.82 -11.17
C ALA A 293 23.96 0.48 -11.82
N GLN A 294 25.08 -0.13 -11.43
CA GLN A 294 25.45 -1.48 -11.84
C GLN A 294 24.80 -2.53 -10.93
N PRO A 295 24.34 -3.66 -11.46
CA PRO A 295 23.68 -4.69 -10.65
C PRO A 295 24.67 -5.39 -9.72
N LEU A 296 24.35 -5.39 -8.42
CA LEU A 296 25.05 -6.17 -7.39
C LEU A 296 24.46 -7.56 -7.18
N GLY A 297 23.18 -7.75 -7.55
CA GLY A 297 22.46 -8.99 -7.38
C GLY A 297 20.96 -8.76 -7.26
N ARG A 298 20.23 -9.80 -6.86
CA ARG A 298 18.79 -9.71 -6.53
C ARG A 298 18.61 -9.47 -5.04
N LEU A 299 17.59 -8.71 -4.66
CA LEU A 299 17.25 -8.41 -3.28
C LEU A 299 17.09 -9.69 -2.44
N CYS A 300 16.38 -10.66 -3.00
CA CYS A 300 16.12 -11.97 -2.39
C CYS A 300 17.03 -13.07 -2.94
N GLY A 301 18.21 -12.71 -3.47
CA GLY A 301 19.15 -13.64 -4.11
C GLY A 301 19.84 -14.63 -3.18
N SER A 302 19.75 -14.46 -1.86
CA SER A 302 20.29 -15.36 -0.84
C SER A 302 19.38 -16.54 -0.51
N ASN A 303 18.39 -16.84 -1.36
CA ASN A 303 17.50 -17.98 -1.14
C ASN A 303 18.33 -19.28 -1.03
N PRO A 304 18.27 -20.00 0.11
CA PRO A 304 19.03 -21.23 0.28
C PRO A 304 18.57 -22.37 -0.65
N ASP A 305 17.37 -22.25 -1.23
CA ASP A 305 16.85 -23.20 -2.23
C ASP A 305 17.02 -22.64 -3.66
N PRO A 306 17.94 -23.19 -4.47
CA PRO A 306 18.15 -22.76 -5.85
C PRO A 306 16.99 -23.13 -6.80
N THR A 307 16.02 -23.93 -6.36
CA THR A 307 14.84 -24.33 -7.15
C THR A 307 13.58 -23.51 -6.86
N ALA A 308 13.59 -22.67 -5.82
CA ALA A 308 12.42 -21.97 -5.27
C ALA A 308 11.89 -20.77 -6.10
N GLY A 309 12.23 -20.66 -7.39
CA GLY A 309 11.63 -19.67 -8.29
C GLY A 309 12.17 -18.23 -8.14
N SER A 310 11.34 -17.25 -8.50
CA SER A 310 11.75 -15.91 -8.96
C SER A 310 12.31 -14.93 -7.92
N ALA A 311 12.64 -15.38 -6.69
CA ALA A 311 13.18 -14.53 -5.62
C ALA A 311 12.35 -13.24 -5.41
N LEU A 312 11.04 -13.43 -5.18
CA LEU A 312 10.07 -12.34 -5.08
C LEU A 312 10.05 -11.73 -3.68
N ALA A 313 9.72 -10.45 -3.60
CA ALA A 313 9.54 -9.72 -2.35
C ALA A 313 8.14 -9.12 -2.25
N VAL A 314 7.57 -9.11 -1.05
CA VAL A 314 6.37 -8.34 -0.71
C VAL A 314 6.76 -7.07 0.05
N PRO A 315 6.23 -5.89 -0.31
CA PRO A 315 6.41 -4.68 0.48
C PRO A 315 5.46 -4.69 1.68
N VAL A 316 6.01 -4.42 2.87
CA VAL A 316 5.27 -4.43 4.14
C VAL A 316 5.45 -3.09 4.85
N ARG A 317 4.33 -2.49 5.27
CA ARG A 317 4.33 -1.21 6.01
C ARG A 317 5.08 -1.34 7.33
N GLY A 318 5.92 -0.34 7.62
CA GLY A 318 6.78 -0.28 8.80
C GLY A 318 8.17 -0.84 8.53
N LEU A 319 9.06 -0.64 9.49
CA LEU A 319 10.46 -1.03 9.43
C LEU A 319 10.75 -2.11 10.45
N TYR A 320 11.33 -3.22 10.00
CA TYR A 320 11.81 -4.27 10.88
C TYR A 320 13.33 -4.18 11.04
N ASP A 321 13.82 -4.22 12.28
CA ASP A 321 15.24 -4.38 12.56
C ASP A 321 15.67 -5.86 12.49
N THR A 322 16.97 -6.13 12.60
CA THR A 322 17.50 -7.50 12.59
C THR A 322 17.05 -8.33 13.79
N ALA A 323 16.69 -7.67 14.90
CA ALA A 323 16.16 -8.31 16.09
C ALA A 323 14.66 -8.60 15.98
N GLY A 324 14.00 -8.25 14.87
CA GLY A 324 12.56 -8.45 14.67
C GLY A 324 11.67 -7.41 15.35
N ASN A 325 12.22 -6.30 15.85
CA ASN A 325 11.40 -5.19 16.33
C ASN A 325 10.88 -4.38 15.16
N ARG A 326 9.65 -3.87 15.30
CA ARG A 326 9.00 -3.06 14.28
C ARG A 326 8.80 -1.62 14.74
N THR A 327 9.02 -0.68 13.83
CA THR A 327 8.64 0.73 14.00
C THR A 327 7.75 1.19 12.84
N GLU A 328 6.84 2.13 13.09
CA GLU A 328 6.08 2.77 12.02
C GLU A 328 6.96 3.73 11.22
N SER A 329 6.65 3.86 9.92
CA SER A 329 7.25 4.88 9.08
C SER A 329 6.29 5.27 7.96
N THR A 330 6.21 6.57 7.68
CA THR A 330 5.58 7.12 6.48
C THR A 330 6.57 7.32 5.33
N ASP A 331 7.87 7.25 5.62
CA ASP A 331 8.94 7.61 4.68
C ASP A 331 9.60 6.38 4.06
N ALA A 332 9.40 5.21 4.67
CA ALA A 332 10.02 3.96 4.26
C ALA A 332 9.16 2.74 4.64
N PHE A 333 9.54 1.60 4.07
CA PHE A 333 8.90 0.32 4.31
C PHE A 333 9.91 -0.82 4.24
N THR A 334 9.49 -2.03 4.60
CA THR A 334 10.32 -3.24 4.58
C THR A 334 9.94 -4.11 3.39
N PHE A 335 10.93 -4.64 2.66
CA PHE A 335 10.69 -5.78 1.77
C PHE A 335 10.91 -7.09 2.53
N GLY A 336 9.94 -8.00 2.47
CA GLY A 336 10.10 -9.38 2.92
C GLY A 336 10.23 -10.32 1.73
N CYS A 337 11.31 -11.09 1.67
CA CYS A 337 11.47 -12.14 0.67
C CYS A 337 10.48 -13.28 0.91
N ASP A 338 9.90 -13.82 -0.15
CA ASP A 338 8.86 -14.85 -0.15
C ASP A 338 9.13 -16.06 0.76
N TYR A 339 10.38 -16.50 0.86
CA TYR A 339 10.83 -17.61 1.71
C TYR A 339 11.08 -17.21 3.18
N ALA A 340 11.10 -15.93 3.52
CA ALA A 340 11.38 -15.42 4.86
C ALA A 340 10.09 -15.08 5.63
N VAL A 341 10.19 -15.02 6.97
CA VAL A 341 8.98 -15.04 7.80
C VAL A 341 8.13 -13.76 7.74
N ILE A 342 8.68 -12.61 7.35
CA ILE A 342 7.87 -11.40 7.08
C ILE A 342 6.87 -11.70 5.96
N ALA A 343 7.34 -12.26 4.84
CA ALA A 343 6.45 -12.59 3.73
C ALA A 343 5.52 -13.76 4.07
N LYS A 344 5.99 -14.76 4.81
CA LYS A 344 5.14 -15.89 5.25
C LYS A 344 3.97 -15.43 6.12
N CYS A 345 4.20 -14.57 7.09
CA CYS A 345 3.14 -14.04 7.96
C CYS A 345 2.15 -13.17 7.18
N TYR A 346 2.63 -12.36 6.24
CA TYR A 346 1.75 -11.64 5.33
C TYR A 346 0.91 -12.61 4.49
N ARG A 347 1.56 -13.65 3.92
CA ARG A 347 0.93 -14.69 3.11
C ARG A 347 -0.15 -15.42 3.90
N TRP A 348 0.08 -15.76 5.16
CA TRP A 348 -0.92 -16.35 6.08
C TRP A 348 -2.10 -15.41 6.43
N GLY A 349 -2.21 -14.26 5.77
CA GLY A 349 -3.37 -13.37 5.86
C GLY A 349 -3.17 -12.17 6.78
N TYR A 350 -2.10 -12.11 7.57
CA TYR A 350 -1.84 -10.99 8.49
C TYR A 350 -1.33 -9.75 7.75
N LYS A 351 -2.11 -9.20 6.82
CA LYS A 351 -1.70 -8.08 5.97
C LYS A 351 -1.84 -6.76 6.76
N PRO A 352 -0.75 -6.06 7.16
CA PRO A 352 -0.85 -4.95 8.11
C PRO A 352 -1.73 -3.78 7.63
N TRP A 353 -1.89 -3.60 6.32
CA TRP A 353 -2.73 -2.56 5.74
C TRP A 353 -4.24 -2.78 5.94
N LEU A 354 -4.67 -3.95 6.43
CA LEU A 354 -6.06 -4.20 6.80
C LEU A 354 -6.52 -3.32 7.98
N ASP A 355 -5.58 -2.80 8.78
CA ASP A 355 -5.88 -1.81 9.83
C ASP A 355 -6.07 -0.38 9.26
N GLY A 356 -5.89 -0.19 7.95
CA GLY A 356 -5.95 1.11 7.29
C GLY A 356 -4.64 1.91 7.43
N ALA A 357 -4.76 3.21 7.68
CA ALA A 357 -3.60 4.11 7.72
C ALA A 357 -2.77 3.96 9.01
N GLN A 358 -3.41 3.55 10.11
CA GLN A 358 -2.78 3.42 11.43
C GLN A 358 -2.60 1.95 11.77
N ALA A 359 -1.51 1.62 12.45
CA ALA A 359 -1.31 0.26 12.92
C ALA A 359 -2.32 -0.12 14.01
N GLY A 360 -2.85 -1.33 13.90
CA GLY A 360 -3.88 -1.85 14.77
C GLY A 360 -3.68 -3.32 15.11
N PRO A 361 -4.76 -4.07 15.38
CA PRO A 361 -4.72 -5.48 15.75
C PRO A 361 -4.03 -6.36 14.69
N THR A 362 -4.30 -6.16 13.39
CA THR A 362 -3.71 -6.98 12.32
C THR A 362 -2.20 -6.78 12.23
N THR A 363 -1.74 -5.55 12.38
CA THR A 363 -0.32 -5.18 12.40
C THR A 363 0.39 -5.84 13.57
N LYS A 364 -0.22 -5.84 14.76
CA LYS A 364 0.32 -6.55 15.94
C LYS A 364 0.32 -8.06 15.75
N ALA A 365 -0.71 -8.62 15.13
CA ALA A 365 -0.77 -10.04 14.79
C ALA A 365 0.32 -10.44 13.79
N HIS A 366 0.54 -9.66 12.73
CA HIS A 366 1.66 -9.87 11.80
C HIS A 366 3.00 -9.84 12.53
N TRP A 367 3.24 -8.83 13.35
CA TRP A 367 4.49 -8.72 14.10
C TRP A 367 4.69 -9.91 15.05
N SER A 368 3.65 -10.30 15.80
CA SER A 368 3.66 -11.48 16.68
C SER A 368 3.88 -12.77 15.89
N CYS A 369 3.25 -12.90 14.73
CA CYS A 369 3.45 -14.02 13.81
C CYS A 369 4.92 -14.14 13.40
N THR A 370 5.62 -13.04 13.12
CA THR A 370 7.05 -13.14 12.76
C THR A 370 7.90 -13.72 13.91
N ARG A 371 7.50 -13.51 15.17
CA ARG A 371 8.15 -14.13 16.33
C ARG A 371 7.82 -15.61 16.38
N MET A 372 6.54 -15.95 16.28
CA MET A 372 6.01 -17.31 16.28
C MET A 372 6.65 -18.19 15.22
N ALA A 373 6.67 -17.73 13.97
CA ALA A 373 7.18 -18.46 12.82
C ALA A 373 8.69 -18.74 12.86
N ARG A 374 9.44 -18.01 13.70
CA ARG A 374 10.87 -18.28 13.97
C ARG A 374 11.10 -19.05 15.27
N ALA A 375 10.05 -19.28 16.07
CA ALA A 375 10.17 -19.59 17.49
C ALA A 375 11.13 -18.64 18.21
N ASP A 376 10.95 -17.33 18.05
CA ASP A 376 11.80 -16.31 18.66
C ASP A 376 11.49 -16.15 20.16
N TYR A 377 11.79 -17.21 20.92
CA TYR A 377 11.42 -17.33 22.33
C TYR A 377 12.05 -16.25 23.21
N CYS A 378 13.22 -15.73 22.82
CA CYS A 378 13.88 -14.63 23.51
C CYS A 378 13.31 -13.25 23.15
N GLY A 379 12.56 -13.13 22.05
CA GLY A 379 12.15 -11.84 21.50
C GLY A 379 13.33 -10.97 21.04
N LYS A 380 14.45 -11.60 20.63
CA LYS A 380 15.70 -10.92 20.25
C LYS A 380 16.13 -11.18 18.81
N GLY A 381 15.33 -11.91 18.04
CA GLY A 381 15.57 -12.19 16.62
C GLY A 381 16.20 -13.56 16.38
N THR A 382 16.81 -14.19 17.39
CA THR A 382 17.32 -15.56 17.30
C THR A 382 16.18 -16.54 17.05
N SER A 383 16.33 -17.36 16.01
CA SER A 383 15.36 -18.40 15.69
C SER A 383 15.68 -19.69 16.45
N TYR A 384 14.65 -20.35 16.98
CA TYR A 384 14.72 -21.66 17.63
C TYR A 384 13.84 -22.67 16.89
N THR A 385 13.89 -22.62 15.55
CA THR A 385 13.21 -23.56 14.66
C THR A 385 14.10 -23.90 13.47
N HIS A 386 13.70 -24.90 12.70
CA HIS A 386 14.26 -25.18 11.38
C HIS A 386 13.27 -24.77 10.28
N ASP A 387 13.79 -24.40 9.11
CA ASP A 387 12.97 -24.10 7.94
C ASP A 387 12.07 -25.29 7.60
N GLY A 388 10.80 -25.03 7.25
CA GLY A 388 9.83 -26.07 6.93
C GLY A 388 9.21 -26.79 8.13
N THR A 389 9.63 -26.50 9.38
CA THR A 389 8.98 -27.11 10.56
C THR A 389 7.50 -26.74 10.61
N PRO A 390 6.57 -27.71 10.65
CA PRO A 390 5.14 -27.43 10.58
C PRO A 390 4.58 -26.92 11.93
N ILE A 391 3.67 -25.95 11.88
CA ILE A 391 2.86 -25.48 13.03
C ILE A 391 1.40 -25.36 12.65
N ARG A 392 0.49 -25.58 13.60
CA ARG A 392 -0.92 -25.17 13.46
C ARG A 392 -1.07 -23.82 14.11
N LEU A 393 -1.57 -22.81 13.41
CA LEU A 393 -1.68 -21.45 13.94
C LEU A 393 -3.09 -20.90 13.81
N TRP A 394 -3.43 -20.01 14.73
CA TRP A 394 -4.66 -19.22 14.69
C TRP A 394 -4.48 -17.91 15.44
N ASP A 395 -5.48 -17.04 15.39
CA ASP A 395 -5.46 -15.76 16.08
C ASP A 395 -6.71 -15.48 16.90
N GLY A 396 -6.56 -14.50 17.79
CA GLY A 396 -7.65 -13.98 18.63
C GLY A 396 -8.29 -12.73 18.05
N LEU A 397 -8.13 -12.45 16.75
CA LEU A 397 -8.69 -11.25 16.13
C LEU A 397 -10.20 -11.39 15.92
N SER A 398 -10.85 -10.23 15.85
CA SER A 398 -12.27 -10.11 15.52
C SER A 398 -12.44 -9.01 14.46
N PRO A 399 -12.74 -9.37 13.20
CA PRO A 399 -12.89 -10.72 12.66
C PRO A 399 -11.56 -11.49 12.64
N THR A 400 -11.67 -12.82 12.74
CA THR A 400 -10.54 -13.75 12.76
C THR A 400 -9.92 -13.88 11.35
N ILE A 401 -8.59 -13.98 11.27
CA ILE A 401 -7.87 -14.20 10.00
C ILE A 401 -7.62 -15.70 9.80
N ASN A 402 -7.03 -16.35 10.81
CA ASN A 402 -6.83 -17.79 10.90
C ASN A 402 -7.68 -18.33 12.05
N ALA A 403 -8.71 -19.10 11.70
CA ALA A 403 -9.62 -19.69 12.67
C ALA A 403 -8.91 -20.76 13.53
N PRO A 404 -9.36 -20.97 14.78
CA PRO A 404 -8.91 -22.10 15.57
C PRO A 404 -9.07 -23.41 14.78
N PRO A 405 -8.16 -24.37 14.92
CA PRO A 405 -8.24 -25.59 14.15
C PRO A 405 -9.55 -26.36 14.38
N ALA A 406 -10.17 -26.84 13.31
CA ALA A 406 -11.51 -27.44 13.35
C ALA A 406 -11.59 -28.71 14.23
N ASN A 407 -10.49 -29.48 14.30
CA ASN A 407 -10.33 -30.56 15.26
C ASN A 407 -9.61 -30.02 16.50
N PRO A 408 -10.31 -29.89 17.65
CA PRO A 408 -9.74 -29.37 18.89
C PRO A 408 -8.80 -30.37 19.58
N ILE A 409 -8.80 -31.63 19.12
CA ILE A 409 -7.80 -32.61 19.51
C ILE A 409 -6.70 -32.55 18.46
N PRO A 410 -5.51 -32.01 18.78
CA PRO A 410 -4.39 -32.04 17.85
C PRO A 410 -3.93 -33.48 17.57
N PRO A 411 -3.27 -33.74 16.42
CA PRO A 411 -2.66 -35.05 16.16
C PRO A 411 -1.72 -35.47 17.29
N ALA A 412 -1.58 -36.78 17.48
CA ALA A 412 -0.73 -37.31 18.54
C ALA A 412 0.69 -36.74 18.45
N GLY A 413 1.15 -36.11 19.54
CA GLY A 413 2.46 -35.48 19.62
C GLY A 413 2.52 -34.01 19.18
N VAL A 414 1.40 -33.42 18.77
CA VAL A 414 1.25 -31.98 18.54
C VAL A 414 0.49 -31.40 19.73
N GLU A 415 1.05 -30.40 20.38
CA GLU A 415 0.51 -29.79 21.60
C GLU A 415 0.54 -28.27 21.49
N PHE A 416 -0.20 -27.59 22.37
CA PHE A 416 -0.17 -26.13 22.43
C PHE A 416 1.25 -25.66 22.80
N GLU A 417 1.86 -24.86 21.94
CA GLU A 417 3.25 -24.43 22.12
C GLU A 417 3.29 -23.12 22.90
N ALA A 418 2.62 -22.10 22.40
CA ALA A 418 2.72 -20.75 22.93
C ALA A 418 1.63 -19.82 22.39
N GLY A 419 1.33 -18.79 23.19
CA GLY A 419 0.73 -17.55 22.69
C GLY A 419 1.80 -16.50 22.47
N TRP A 420 1.66 -15.70 21.41
CA TRP A 420 2.69 -14.77 20.94
C TRP A 420 2.23 -13.33 20.92
N LYS A 421 3.16 -12.44 21.25
CA LYS A 421 3.02 -10.98 21.17
C LYS A 421 4.24 -10.35 20.48
N PRO A 422 4.26 -9.04 20.20
CA PRO A 422 5.36 -8.38 19.50
C PRO A 422 6.75 -8.59 20.10
N THR A 423 6.80 -8.80 21.43
CA THR A 423 8.05 -8.95 22.19
C THR A 423 8.49 -10.40 22.35
N GLY A 424 7.85 -11.37 21.70
CA GLY A 424 8.12 -12.81 21.86
C GLY A 424 6.91 -13.58 22.42
N PRO A 425 7.11 -14.75 23.05
CA PRO A 425 6.02 -15.49 23.66
C PRO A 425 5.41 -14.67 24.80
N ALA A 426 4.09 -14.58 24.84
CA ALA A 426 3.33 -14.09 25.97
C ALA A 426 3.29 -15.13 27.09
N CYS A 427 3.24 -16.41 26.70
CA CYS A 427 3.38 -17.59 27.51
C CYS A 427 3.94 -18.72 26.62
N LEU A 428 4.62 -19.70 27.24
CA LEU A 428 5.30 -20.80 26.54
C LEU A 428 5.12 -22.09 27.33
N SER A 429 4.66 -23.14 26.65
CA SER A 429 4.28 -24.42 27.25
C SER A 429 5.35 -25.48 26.98
N HIS A 430 5.91 -25.50 25.77
CA HIS A 430 7.04 -26.38 25.44
C HIS A 430 7.94 -25.80 24.34
N TRP A 431 9.17 -26.33 24.24
CA TRP A 431 10.05 -26.08 23.10
C TRP A 431 9.58 -26.88 21.90
N ARG A 432 9.68 -26.27 20.73
CA ARG A 432 9.51 -27.01 19.47
C ARG A 432 10.67 -27.97 19.20
N TRP A 433 11.90 -27.49 19.35
CA TRP A 433 13.12 -28.28 19.16
C TRP A 433 13.93 -28.31 20.45
N LYS A 434 13.97 -29.45 21.14
CA LYS A 434 14.67 -29.57 22.43
C LYS A 434 16.18 -29.37 22.30
N THR A 435 16.74 -29.58 21.11
CA THR A 435 18.16 -29.34 20.82
C THR A 435 18.48 -27.86 20.59
N LEU A 436 17.47 -27.01 20.40
CA LEU A 436 17.59 -25.56 20.24
C LEU A 436 17.08 -24.85 21.51
N GLU A 437 17.72 -25.12 22.65
CA GLU A 437 17.33 -24.48 23.91
C GLU A 437 17.70 -22.99 23.92
N ALA A 438 16.75 -22.14 24.31
CA ALA A 438 16.95 -20.72 24.51
C ALA A 438 17.18 -20.41 25.99
N SER A 439 18.44 -20.27 26.39
CA SER A 439 18.82 -19.99 27.78
C SER A 439 18.24 -18.69 28.37
N CYS A 440 17.64 -17.83 27.53
CA CYS A 440 17.01 -16.57 27.90
C CYS A 440 15.62 -16.75 28.55
N ILE A 441 14.98 -17.91 28.36
CA ILE A 441 13.66 -18.22 28.90
C ILE A 441 13.73 -19.61 29.51
N GLY A 442 13.47 -19.69 30.82
CA GLY A 442 13.35 -20.98 31.48
C GLY A 442 12.00 -21.59 31.12
N LEU A 443 12.01 -22.78 30.52
CA LEU A 443 10.86 -23.67 30.67
C LEU A 443 10.88 -24.22 32.08
N SER A 444 10.20 -23.53 32.98
CA SER A 444 9.88 -24.14 34.25
C SER A 444 8.73 -25.11 34.02
N TRP A 445 8.99 -26.42 34.07
CA TRP A 445 7.92 -27.43 34.04
C TRP A 445 6.85 -27.08 35.07
N PRO A 446 5.55 -27.26 34.77
CA PRO A 446 4.50 -27.01 35.76
C PRO A 446 4.77 -27.81 37.04
N ILE A 447 4.97 -27.11 38.16
CA ILE A 447 5.09 -27.73 39.48
C ILE A 447 3.70 -27.78 40.06
N TYR A 448 3.15 -28.98 40.26
CA TYR A 448 1.84 -29.13 40.86
C TYR A 448 1.93 -29.15 42.39
N GLY A 449 1.19 -28.27 43.05
CA GLY A 449 1.03 -28.28 44.50
C GLY A 449 0.11 -29.41 44.97
N SER A 450 -0.03 -29.55 46.30
CA SER A 450 -0.93 -30.55 46.91
C SER A 450 -2.41 -30.37 46.55
N SER A 451 -2.79 -29.20 46.05
CA SER A 451 -4.12 -28.89 45.51
C SER A 451 -4.30 -29.22 44.03
N GLY A 452 -3.25 -29.70 43.34
CA GLY A 452 -3.25 -29.92 41.89
C GLY A 452 -3.11 -28.66 41.04
N GLN A 453 -2.87 -27.49 41.65
CA GLN A 453 -2.61 -26.23 40.94
C GLN A 453 -1.13 -26.05 40.60
N VAL A 454 -0.82 -25.33 39.52
CA VAL A 454 0.55 -24.98 39.13
C VAL A 454 1.09 -23.90 40.06
N THR A 455 2.10 -24.23 40.86
CA THR A 455 2.67 -23.39 41.93
C THR A 455 3.86 -22.55 41.50
N ASN A 456 4.41 -22.77 40.30
CA ASN A 456 5.48 -21.96 39.71
C ASN A 456 5.02 -21.10 38.53
N ASP A 457 3.71 -20.94 38.39
CA ASP A 457 3.10 -20.05 37.41
C ASP A 457 3.15 -18.60 37.90
N CYS A 458 3.66 -17.70 37.05
CA CYS A 458 3.79 -16.28 37.35
C CYS A 458 2.47 -15.58 37.72
N ARG A 459 1.31 -16.15 37.37
CA ARG A 459 -0.01 -15.61 37.76
C ARG A 459 -0.26 -15.69 39.25
N TYR A 460 0.09 -16.82 39.86
CA TYR A 460 -0.18 -17.10 41.27
C TYR A 460 0.99 -16.70 42.17
N HIS A 461 2.21 -16.75 41.64
CA HIS A 461 3.42 -16.51 42.39
C HIS A 461 4.38 -15.60 41.59
N PRO A 462 4.08 -14.29 41.47
CA PRO A 462 4.95 -13.35 40.78
C PRO A 462 6.28 -13.20 41.53
N GLY A 463 7.40 -13.49 40.87
CA GLY A 463 8.74 -13.45 41.44
C GLY A 463 9.81 -13.91 40.46
N GLU A 464 11.08 -13.91 40.88
CA GLU A 464 12.18 -14.48 40.08
C GLU A 464 12.04 -16.01 40.00
N GLY A 465 12.10 -16.57 38.78
CA GLY A 465 12.07 -18.02 38.54
C GLY A 465 10.70 -18.64 38.24
N CYS A 466 9.61 -17.87 38.27
CA CYS A 466 8.31 -18.33 37.75
C CYS A 466 8.31 -18.36 36.21
N ALA A 467 7.47 -19.21 35.60
CA ALA A 467 7.26 -19.22 34.14
C ALA A 467 5.84 -18.78 33.79
N ALA A 468 5.69 -18.00 32.71
CA ALA A 468 4.39 -17.70 32.12
C ALA A 468 3.95 -18.92 31.28
N ILE A 469 3.21 -19.82 31.91
CA ILE A 469 2.70 -21.05 31.30
C ILE A 469 1.23 -20.82 30.93
N CYS A 470 0.82 -21.34 29.77
CA CYS A 470 -0.58 -21.38 29.36
C CYS A 470 -0.88 -22.72 28.70
N ASP A 471 -2.04 -23.28 28.99
CA ASP A 471 -2.45 -24.58 28.47
C ASP A 471 -3.27 -24.43 27.18
N ASP A 472 -3.83 -23.24 26.93
CA ASP A 472 -4.62 -22.95 25.73
C ASP A 472 -4.55 -21.48 25.27
N ALA A 473 -5.09 -21.23 24.06
CA ALA A 473 -5.14 -19.90 23.46
C ALA A 473 -6.05 -18.91 24.21
N ARG A 474 -7.12 -19.38 24.88
CA ARG A 474 -8.03 -18.51 25.61
C ARG A 474 -7.30 -17.89 26.80
N GLU A 475 -6.55 -18.70 27.52
CA GLU A 475 -5.69 -18.28 28.61
C GLU A 475 -4.58 -17.34 28.13
N ALA A 476 -3.88 -17.72 27.05
CA ALA A 476 -2.85 -16.91 26.43
C ALA A 476 -3.35 -15.51 26.04
N ALA A 477 -4.55 -15.42 25.48
CA ALA A 477 -5.16 -14.16 25.08
C ALA A 477 -5.60 -13.32 26.28
N LEU A 478 -6.44 -13.89 27.15
CA LEU A 478 -7.12 -13.16 28.22
C LEU A 478 -6.18 -12.74 29.35
N ILE A 479 -5.17 -13.57 29.65
CA ILE A 479 -4.28 -13.34 30.78
C ILE A 479 -2.96 -12.70 30.34
N TYR A 480 -2.38 -13.20 29.25
CA TYR A 480 -1.03 -12.80 28.83
C TYR A 480 -1.00 -11.82 27.65
N GLY A 481 -2.16 -11.53 27.03
CA GLY A 481 -2.29 -10.58 25.94
C GLY A 481 -1.64 -11.06 24.64
N ALA A 482 -1.67 -12.37 24.38
CA ALA A 482 -1.23 -12.93 23.10
C ALA A 482 -2.17 -12.51 21.95
N ASN A 483 -1.60 -12.28 20.77
CA ASN A 483 -2.34 -11.92 19.55
C ASN A 483 -2.55 -13.12 18.62
N VAL A 484 -1.56 -14.00 18.54
CA VAL A 484 -1.57 -15.23 17.72
C VAL A 484 -1.08 -16.39 18.55
N PHE A 485 -1.46 -17.60 18.17
CA PHE A 485 -1.16 -18.82 18.91
C PHE A 485 -0.72 -19.91 17.95
N ASN A 486 0.01 -20.88 18.47
CA ASN A 486 0.30 -22.07 17.70
C ASN A 486 0.40 -23.35 18.54
N GLU A 487 0.21 -24.45 17.84
CA GLU A 487 0.59 -25.80 18.27
C GLU A 487 1.77 -26.28 17.44
N SER A 488 2.59 -27.14 18.03
CA SER A 488 3.68 -27.81 17.32
C SER A 488 4.02 -29.16 17.95
N ALA A 489 4.76 -29.98 17.20
CA ALA A 489 5.40 -31.15 17.77
C ALA A 489 6.66 -30.77 18.54
N SER A 490 6.96 -31.53 19.60
CA SER A 490 8.22 -31.42 20.31
C SER A 490 9.22 -32.46 19.78
N HIS A 491 10.29 -31.99 19.15
CA HIS A 491 11.34 -32.78 18.50
C HIS A 491 12.55 -33.02 19.40
#